data_AF-A0A954S5D1-F1
#
_entry.id   AF-A0A954S5D1-F1
#
_cell.length_a   1.000
_cell.length_b   1.000
_cell.length_c   1.000
_cell.angle_alpha   90.00
_cell.angle_beta   90.00
_cell.angle_gamma   90.00
#
_symmetry.space_group_name_H-M   'P 1'
#
loop_
_entity.id
_entity.type
_entity.pdbx_description
1 polymer ?
#
loop_
_entity_poly.entity_id
_entity_poly.type
_entity_poly.pdbx_seq_one_letter_code
_entity_poly.pdbx_strand_id
1 'polypeptide(L)'
;RDGIIYISLQSGGIANQWLVSVDQADTGNSDGRLTREEVQGFVGERKVPEAFFEKTFGRGDKDGDGALVGEELDLAFLSPDNFAGASYDATDPADEFIIAVKGGGRGDVTDTHVLWKHETKYTDHIVSPIVVDDHMLLIKEGGIATCFEINEGEQLFGPKRIKNAGEYFASPVSGDGKIYIAGANGKVVVLRSAPELDILAVNDMGSSVLGSPAIADNSLFIRTRAALKCIR
;
A
#
# COMPACT_ATOMS: atom_id res chain seq x y z
N ARG A 1 5.08 20.49 -0.72
CA ARG A 1 5.38 21.91 -1.05
C ARG A 1 4.08 22.69 -0.89
N ASP A 2 4.11 23.95 -0.46
CA ASP A 2 2.92 24.83 -0.41
C ASP A 2 1.70 24.31 0.38
N GLY A 3 1.95 23.46 1.38
CA GLY A 3 0.88 22.85 2.18
C GLY A 3 0.03 21.82 1.44
N ILE A 4 0.40 21.42 0.22
CA ILE A 4 -0.28 20.36 -0.53
C ILE A 4 0.28 19.00 -0.09
N ILE A 5 -0.63 18.06 0.13
CA ILE A 5 -0.38 16.67 0.49
C ILE A 5 -0.73 15.81 -0.72
N TYR A 6 0.22 14.96 -1.12
CA TYR A 6 0.04 14.02 -2.22
C TYR A 6 -0.05 12.62 -1.65
N ILE A 7 -1.06 11.87 -2.09
CA ILE A 7 -1.36 10.54 -1.57
C ILE A 7 -1.46 9.60 -2.76
N SER A 8 -0.82 8.43 -2.66
CA SER A 8 -1.16 7.27 -3.46
C SER A 8 -1.86 6.27 -2.57
N LEU A 9 -3.00 5.77 -3.03
CA LEU A 9 -3.82 4.83 -2.29
C LEU A 9 -3.97 3.54 -3.10
N GLN A 10 -3.75 2.43 -2.41
CA GLN A 10 -4.18 1.11 -2.85
C GLN A 10 -4.98 0.52 -1.69
N SER A 11 -6.28 0.38 -1.88
CA SER A 11 -7.18 -0.30 -0.95
C SER A 11 -7.64 -1.59 -1.59
N GLY A 12 -7.60 -2.70 -0.85
CA GLY A 12 -8.38 -3.89 -1.18
C GLY A 12 -9.52 -3.99 -0.20
N GLY A 13 -10.77 -4.01 -0.67
CA GLY A 13 -11.93 -4.14 0.19
C GLY A 13 -11.80 -5.30 1.18
N ILE A 14 -11.86 -5.00 2.48
CA ILE A 14 -11.63 -5.96 3.57
C ILE A 14 -12.60 -7.15 3.52
N ALA A 15 -13.85 -6.96 3.07
CA ALA A 15 -14.86 -8.03 3.06
C ALA A 15 -14.45 -9.23 2.20
N ASN A 16 -13.94 -8.98 0.99
CA ASN A 16 -13.47 -10.04 0.08
C ASN A 16 -12.07 -10.58 0.45
N GLN A 17 -11.25 -9.79 1.15
CA GLN A 17 -9.95 -10.26 1.62
C GLN A 17 -10.07 -11.40 2.64
N TRP A 18 -11.13 -11.44 3.46
CA TRP A 18 -11.33 -12.55 4.41
C TRP A 18 -11.66 -13.86 3.70
N LEU A 19 -12.51 -13.85 2.67
CA LEU A 19 -12.75 -15.05 1.85
C LEU A 19 -11.46 -15.53 1.17
N VAL A 20 -10.71 -14.63 0.55
CA VAL A 20 -9.45 -14.99 -0.10
C VAL A 20 -8.38 -15.45 0.89
N SER A 21 -8.33 -14.88 2.09
CA SER A 21 -7.27 -15.18 3.07
C SER A 21 -7.59 -16.38 3.95
N VAL A 22 -8.87 -16.68 4.20
CA VAL A 22 -9.30 -17.70 5.18
C VAL A 22 -10.01 -18.86 4.51
N ASP A 23 -11.01 -18.60 3.67
CA ASP A 23 -11.76 -19.66 2.96
C ASP A 23 -10.90 -20.32 1.86
N GLN A 24 -10.08 -19.54 1.15
CA GLN A 24 -9.17 -20.07 0.12
C GLN A 24 -7.79 -20.50 0.68
N ALA A 25 -7.59 -20.46 2.00
CA ALA A 25 -6.37 -20.98 2.61
C ALA A 25 -6.34 -22.52 2.60
N ASP A 26 -5.16 -23.12 2.84
CA ASP A 26 -5.01 -24.57 2.97
C ASP A 26 -5.90 -25.19 4.09
N THR A 27 -6.35 -24.35 5.03
CA THR A 27 -7.24 -24.73 6.15
C THR A 27 -8.72 -24.45 5.89
N GLY A 28 -9.05 -23.77 4.80
CA GLY A 28 -10.42 -23.48 4.37
C GLY A 28 -10.94 -24.52 3.39
N ASN A 29 -12.20 -24.40 2.99
CA ASN A 29 -12.85 -25.36 2.07
C ASN A 29 -13.17 -24.77 0.68
N SER A 30 -12.92 -23.47 0.46
CA SER A 30 -13.18 -22.73 -0.78
C SER A 30 -14.64 -22.79 -1.25
N ASP A 31 -15.59 -22.82 -0.32
CA ASP A 31 -17.03 -22.86 -0.62
C ASP A 31 -17.65 -21.45 -0.69
N GLY A 32 -16.87 -20.40 -0.45
CA GLY A 32 -17.32 -19.01 -0.48
C GLY A 32 -18.08 -18.59 0.78
N ARG A 33 -18.02 -19.40 1.85
CA ARG A 33 -18.58 -19.10 3.16
C ARG A 33 -17.45 -18.91 4.16
N LEU A 34 -17.65 -18.06 5.16
CA LEU A 34 -16.67 -17.87 6.23
C LEU A 34 -17.23 -18.37 7.56
N THR A 35 -16.68 -19.47 8.07
CA THR A 35 -17.07 -20.07 9.36
C THR A 35 -16.10 -19.75 10.49
N ARG A 36 -16.52 -19.97 11.75
CA ARG A 36 -15.64 -19.77 12.92
C ARG A 36 -14.47 -20.74 12.90
N GLU A 37 -14.71 -21.97 12.44
CA GLU A 37 -13.75 -23.04 12.30
C GLU A 37 -12.65 -22.68 11.31
N GLU A 38 -13.00 -22.09 10.17
CA GLU A 38 -12.03 -21.65 9.16
C GLU A 38 -11.21 -20.45 9.66
N VAL A 39 -11.84 -19.48 10.32
CA VAL A 39 -11.14 -18.37 10.96
C VAL A 39 -10.17 -18.86 12.03
N GLN A 40 -10.57 -19.82 12.86
CA GLN A 40 -9.71 -20.42 13.88
C GLN A 40 -8.60 -21.29 13.24
N GLY A 41 -8.89 -21.99 12.15
CA GLY A 41 -7.93 -22.78 11.39
C GLY A 41 -6.83 -21.90 10.77
N PHE A 42 -7.22 -20.76 10.19
CA PHE A 42 -6.29 -19.81 9.58
C PHE A 42 -5.29 -19.21 10.58
N VAL A 43 -5.72 -18.89 11.80
CA VAL A 43 -4.82 -18.32 12.83
C VAL A 43 -3.99 -19.37 13.58
N GLY A 44 -4.20 -20.66 13.29
CA GLY A 44 -3.48 -21.79 13.87
C GLY A 44 -3.65 -21.92 15.39
N GLU A 45 -2.56 -22.12 16.12
CA GLU A 45 -2.58 -22.37 17.58
C GLU A 45 -3.02 -21.15 18.41
N ARG A 46 -3.11 -19.95 17.82
CA ARG A 46 -3.59 -18.77 18.52
C ARG A 46 -5.11 -18.84 18.66
N LYS A 47 -5.60 -18.95 19.89
CA LYS A 47 -7.04 -18.90 20.15
C LYS A 47 -7.56 -17.49 19.82
N VAL A 48 -8.49 -17.41 18.88
CA VAL A 48 -9.20 -16.15 18.61
C VAL A 48 -10.07 -15.83 19.83
N PRO A 49 -10.03 -14.59 20.37
CA PRO A 49 -10.88 -14.23 21.51
C PRO A 49 -12.36 -14.46 21.21
N GLU A 50 -13.11 -15.03 22.15
CA GLU A 50 -14.55 -15.30 21.97
C GLU A 50 -15.34 -14.00 21.71
N ALA A 51 -14.92 -12.90 22.33
CA ALA A 51 -15.46 -11.56 22.08
C ALA A 51 -15.32 -11.10 20.61
N PHE A 52 -14.33 -11.59 19.87
CA PHE A 52 -14.24 -11.33 18.44
C PHE A 52 -15.36 -12.04 17.69
N PHE A 53 -15.64 -13.30 17.98
CA PHE A 53 -16.74 -14.02 17.34
C PHE A 53 -18.10 -13.45 17.73
N GLU A 54 -18.32 -13.14 19.02
CA GLU A 54 -19.57 -12.53 19.47
C GLU A 54 -19.82 -11.17 18.80
N LYS A 55 -18.78 -10.34 18.64
CA LYS A 55 -18.92 -9.01 18.04
C LYS A 55 -18.99 -9.05 16.51
N THR A 56 -18.18 -9.87 15.87
CA THR A 56 -18.02 -9.93 14.41
C THR A 56 -19.08 -10.84 13.79
N PHE A 57 -19.13 -12.12 14.21
CA PHE A 57 -20.13 -13.06 13.72
C PHE A 57 -21.51 -12.73 14.28
N GLY A 58 -21.64 -12.38 15.56
CA GLY A 58 -22.95 -11.99 16.12
C GLY A 58 -23.56 -10.74 15.49
N ARG A 59 -22.75 -9.92 14.78
CA ARG A 59 -23.24 -8.79 14.00
C ARG A 59 -23.58 -9.16 12.56
N GLY A 60 -22.77 -10.02 11.95
CA GLY A 60 -22.86 -10.42 10.55
C GLY A 60 -23.85 -11.54 10.26
N ASP A 61 -23.84 -12.61 11.06
CA ASP A 61 -24.66 -13.83 10.91
C ASP A 61 -26.12 -13.52 11.28
N LYS A 62 -26.88 -13.03 10.28
CA LYS A 62 -28.26 -12.55 10.46
C LYS A 62 -29.26 -13.68 10.39
N ASP A 63 -28.95 -14.71 9.61
CA ASP A 63 -29.80 -15.89 9.49
C ASP A 63 -29.53 -16.94 10.57
N GLY A 64 -28.43 -16.82 11.31
CA GLY A 64 -28.07 -17.67 12.44
C GLY A 64 -27.53 -19.03 12.01
N ASP A 65 -27.06 -19.16 10.77
CA ASP A 65 -26.54 -20.41 10.22
C ASP A 65 -25.07 -20.69 10.60
N GLY A 66 -24.41 -19.71 11.25
CA GLY A 66 -23.06 -19.83 11.77
C GLY A 66 -21.96 -19.55 10.73
N ALA A 67 -22.33 -19.24 9.50
CA ALA A 67 -21.43 -18.79 8.45
C ALA A 67 -21.72 -17.32 8.08
N LEU A 68 -20.73 -16.66 7.49
CA LEU A 68 -20.91 -15.34 6.90
C LEU A 68 -20.83 -15.45 5.40
N VAL A 69 -21.88 -15.02 4.71
CA VAL A 69 -21.94 -14.95 3.25
C VAL A 69 -22.47 -13.60 2.78
N GLY A 70 -22.00 -13.12 1.63
CA GLY A 70 -22.53 -11.91 0.99
C GLY A 70 -22.62 -10.72 1.95
N GLU A 71 -23.82 -10.16 2.15
CA GLU A 71 -24.08 -8.97 2.99
C GLU A 71 -23.70 -9.18 4.45
N GLU A 72 -23.67 -10.43 4.92
CA GLU A 72 -23.25 -10.77 6.27
C GLU A 72 -21.77 -10.51 6.50
N LEU A 73 -20.93 -10.62 5.45
CA LEU A 73 -19.52 -10.25 5.50
C LEU A 73 -19.35 -8.74 5.69
N ASP A 74 -20.16 -7.94 5.01
CA ASP A 74 -20.15 -6.49 5.16
C ASP A 74 -20.60 -6.09 6.55
N LEU A 75 -21.70 -6.67 7.03
CA LEU A 75 -22.16 -6.46 8.38
C LEU A 75 -21.08 -6.89 9.38
N ALA A 76 -20.40 -8.02 9.19
CA ALA A 76 -19.34 -8.51 10.07
C ALA A 76 -18.09 -7.63 10.08
N PHE A 77 -17.63 -7.13 8.92
CA PHE A 77 -16.30 -6.53 8.79
C PHE A 77 -16.29 -5.03 8.44
N LEU A 78 -17.36 -4.48 7.84
CA LEU A 78 -17.53 -3.06 7.48
C LEU A 78 -18.39 -2.30 8.50
N SER A 79 -18.02 -2.41 9.78
CA SER A 79 -18.61 -1.58 10.85
C SER A 79 -18.63 -0.09 10.46
N PRO A 80 -19.62 0.71 10.89
CA PRO A 80 -19.51 2.18 10.85
C PRO A 80 -18.26 2.72 11.57
N ASP A 81 -17.70 1.95 12.51
CA ASP A 81 -16.45 2.25 13.21
C ASP A 81 -15.19 1.78 12.46
N ASN A 82 -15.33 0.99 11.39
CA ASN A 82 -14.27 0.48 10.53
C ASN A 82 -14.32 1.24 9.19
N PHE A 83 -13.56 2.32 9.09
CA PHE A 83 -13.53 3.24 7.94
C PHE A 83 -12.75 2.72 6.71
N ALA A 84 -12.57 1.40 6.59
CA ALA A 84 -11.81 0.80 5.50
C ALA A 84 -12.49 -0.48 5.02
N GLY A 85 -12.82 -0.51 3.73
CA GLY A 85 -13.31 -1.67 3.00
C GLY A 85 -14.39 -1.33 1.99
N ALA A 86 -14.61 -2.24 1.04
CA ALA A 86 -15.67 -2.15 0.04
C ALA A 86 -16.67 -3.27 0.30
N SER A 87 -17.92 -3.06 -0.09
CA SER A 87 -19.00 -4.03 0.08
C SER A 87 -18.73 -5.34 -0.67
N TYR A 88 -19.34 -6.43 -0.23
CA TYR A 88 -19.18 -7.76 -0.83
C TYR A 88 -19.64 -7.78 -2.30
N ASP A 89 -20.61 -6.93 -2.63
CA ASP A 89 -21.19 -6.78 -3.96
C ASP A 89 -20.48 -5.71 -4.80
N ALA A 90 -19.46 -5.03 -4.25
CA ALA A 90 -18.68 -4.07 -4.99
C ALA A 90 -18.00 -4.77 -6.17
N THR A 91 -18.39 -4.36 -7.37
CA THR A 91 -17.84 -4.87 -8.63
C THR A 91 -16.36 -4.49 -8.82
N ASP A 92 -15.91 -3.43 -8.14
CA ASP A 92 -14.50 -3.07 -8.03
C ASP A 92 -14.19 -2.64 -6.59
N PRO A 93 -13.95 -3.61 -5.67
CA PRO A 93 -13.74 -3.32 -4.25
C PRO A 93 -12.36 -2.70 -3.98
N ALA A 94 -11.56 -2.50 -5.03
CA ALA A 94 -10.22 -1.98 -4.96
C ALA A 94 -10.20 -0.54 -5.48
N ASP A 95 -10.00 0.41 -4.57
CA ASP A 95 -9.67 1.77 -4.96
C ASP A 95 -8.16 1.87 -5.15
N GLU A 96 -7.74 2.18 -6.37
CA GLU A 96 -6.36 2.55 -6.67
C GLU A 96 -6.34 3.94 -7.31
N PHE A 97 -5.88 4.94 -6.55
CA PHE A 97 -5.84 6.31 -7.05
C PHE A 97 -4.69 7.12 -6.46
N ILE A 98 -4.35 8.19 -7.16
CA ILE A 98 -3.54 9.29 -6.65
C ILE A 98 -4.42 10.52 -6.44
N ILE A 99 -4.09 11.31 -5.42
CA ILE A 99 -4.86 12.52 -5.08
C ILE A 99 -3.91 13.60 -4.54
N ALA A 100 -4.20 14.85 -4.90
CA ALA A 100 -3.63 16.01 -4.24
C ALA A 100 -4.69 16.72 -3.38
N VAL A 101 -4.33 16.97 -2.14
CA VAL A 101 -5.20 17.61 -1.16
C VAL A 101 -4.48 18.79 -0.52
N LYS A 102 -5.12 19.95 -0.52
CA LYS A 102 -4.65 21.13 0.21
C LYS A 102 -4.77 20.88 1.72
N GLY A 103 -3.68 21.04 2.46
CA GLY A 103 -3.68 20.94 3.92
C GLY A 103 -4.49 22.04 4.60
N GLY A 104 -4.84 21.82 5.88
CA GLY A 104 -5.52 22.81 6.72
C GLY A 104 -7.04 22.67 6.82
N GLY A 105 -7.65 21.72 6.11
CA GLY A 105 -9.07 21.41 6.21
C GLY A 105 -9.45 20.61 7.46
N ARG A 106 -10.76 20.55 7.77
CA ARG A 106 -11.31 19.78 8.90
C ARG A 106 -12.67 19.18 8.51
N GLY A 107 -12.91 17.93 8.90
CA GLY A 107 -14.14 17.21 8.57
C GLY A 107 -14.07 16.63 7.15
N ASP A 108 -15.21 16.58 6.47
CA ASP A 108 -15.24 16.27 5.04
C ASP A 108 -14.68 17.46 4.25
N VAL A 109 -13.62 17.21 3.49
CA VAL A 109 -12.88 18.24 2.74
C VAL A 109 -12.93 18.00 1.23
N THR A 110 -13.79 17.09 0.76
CA THR A 110 -13.85 16.63 -0.63
C THR A 110 -14.03 17.81 -1.59
N ASP A 111 -15.03 18.66 -1.37
CA ASP A 111 -15.32 19.78 -2.27
C ASP A 111 -14.45 21.02 -2.05
N THR A 112 -13.66 21.05 -0.97
CA THR A 112 -12.99 22.28 -0.49
C THR A 112 -11.48 22.23 -0.57
N HIS A 113 -10.87 21.04 -0.47
CA HIS A 113 -9.42 20.89 -0.40
C HIS A 113 -8.87 19.86 -1.39
N VAL A 114 -9.69 19.01 -2.00
CA VAL A 114 -9.21 18.14 -3.08
C VAL A 114 -8.93 19.00 -4.31
N LEU A 115 -7.71 18.94 -4.81
CA LEU A 115 -7.28 19.68 -6.00
C LEU A 115 -7.53 18.86 -7.26
N TRP A 116 -7.15 17.58 -7.21
CA TRP A 116 -7.37 16.60 -8.27
C TRP A 116 -7.29 15.19 -7.69
N LYS A 117 -7.96 14.24 -8.35
CA LYS A 117 -7.94 12.80 -8.05
C LYS A 117 -7.94 12.03 -9.37
N HIS A 118 -7.01 11.08 -9.52
CA HIS A 118 -6.93 10.21 -10.70
C HIS A 118 -6.81 8.74 -10.32
N GLU A 119 -7.59 7.90 -10.97
CA GLU A 119 -7.46 6.45 -10.86
C GLU A 119 -6.18 5.96 -11.52
N THR A 120 -5.47 5.04 -10.86
CA THR A 120 -4.26 4.43 -11.41
C THR A 120 -3.92 3.13 -10.72
N LYS A 121 -3.74 2.06 -11.49
CA LYS A 121 -3.33 0.73 -10.99
C LYS A 121 -1.86 0.60 -10.57
N TYR A 122 -1.13 1.72 -10.57
CA TYR A 122 0.31 1.76 -10.32
C TYR A 122 0.67 2.20 -8.89
N THR A 123 -0.34 2.29 -8.00
CA THR A 123 -0.12 2.55 -6.57
C THR A 123 0.42 1.31 -5.85
N ASP A 124 0.93 1.53 -4.65
CA ASP A 124 1.42 0.49 -3.75
C ASP A 124 0.80 0.71 -2.36
N HIS A 125 0.55 -0.36 -1.62
CA HIS A 125 -0.07 -0.32 -0.29
C HIS A 125 0.95 -0.17 0.84
N ILE A 126 2.24 -0.33 0.57
CA ILE A 126 3.34 -0.21 1.53
C ILE A 126 4.25 0.97 1.19
N VAL A 127 4.60 1.11 -0.09
CA VAL A 127 5.58 2.09 -0.56
C VAL A 127 4.91 3.44 -0.74
N SER A 128 5.35 4.45 0.03
CA SER A 128 4.86 5.81 -0.11
C SER A 128 5.35 6.48 -1.40
N PRO A 129 4.55 7.38 -1.99
CA PRO A 129 5.00 8.17 -3.13
C PRO A 129 6.09 9.14 -2.68
N ILE A 130 6.98 9.53 -3.58
CA ILE A 130 7.90 10.64 -3.34
C ILE A 130 7.56 11.81 -4.25
N VAL A 131 7.39 12.99 -3.66
CA VAL A 131 7.28 14.25 -4.38
C VAL A 131 8.60 14.98 -4.24
N VAL A 132 9.26 15.21 -5.36
CA VAL A 132 10.52 15.94 -5.44
C VAL A 132 10.45 16.85 -6.66
N ASP A 133 10.94 18.08 -6.52
CA ASP A 133 10.78 19.13 -7.52
C ASP A 133 9.28 19.40 -7.84
N ASP A 134 8.86 19.17 -9.08
CA ASP A 134 7.49 19.35 -9.57
C ASP A 134 6.86 18.02 -10.05
N HIS A 135 7.36 16.88 -9.56
CA HIS A 135 6.88 15.56 -9.96
C HIS A 135 6.77 14.57 -8.79
N MET A 136 5.76 13.71 -8.89
CA MET A 136 5.45 12.62 -7.97
C MET A 136 5.83 11.28 -8.60
N LEU A 137 6.70 10.52 -7.94
CA LEU A 137 7.12 9.20 -8.36
C LEU A 137 6.48 8.12 -7.47
N LEU A 138 5.82 7.16 -8.11
CA LEU A 138 5.35 5.92 -7.50
C LEU A 138 6.30 4.78 -7.85
N ILE A 139 6.58 3.92 -6.88
CA ILE A 139 7.26 2.64 -7.07
C ILE A 139 6.33 1.53 -6.60
N LYS A 140 5.85 0.72 -7.54
CA LYS A 140 5.09 -0.50 -7.26
C LYS A 140 6.02 -1.71 -7.24
N GLU A 141 5.58 -2.76 -6.55
CA GLU A 141 6.22 -4.08 -6.57
C GLU A 141 6.68 -4.53 -7.96
N GLY A 142 7.80 -5.25 -8.02
CA GLY A 142 8.51 -5.56 -9.26
C GLY A 142 9.40 -4.40 -9.73
N GLY A 143 9.44 -3.28 -9.03
CA GLY A 143 10.25 -2.12 -9.37
C GLY A 143 9.68 -1.40 -10.58
N ILE A 144 8.36 -1.21 -10.59
CA ILE A 144 7.67 -0.46 -11.63
C ILE A 144 7.57 0.99 -11.19
N ALA A 145 8.20 1.88 -11.95
CA ALA A 145 8.15 3.32 -11.75
C ALA A 145 7.11 3.96 -12.67
N THR A 146 6.26 4.80 -12.08
CA THR A 146 5.35 5.70 -12.78
C THR A 146 5.48 7.09 -12.16
N CYS A 147 5.59 8.12 -13.00
CA CYS A 147 5.82 9.49 -12.58
C CYS A 147 4.71 10.39 -13.11
N PHE A 148 4.25 11.31 -12.27
CA PHE A 148 3.17 12.24 -12.54
C PHE A 148 3.66 13.65 -12.26
N GLU A 149 3.16 14.64 -13.00
CA GLU A 149 3.30 16.02 -12.60
C GLU A 149 2.31 16.34 -11.47
N ILE A 150 2.61 17.36 -10.67
CA ILE A 150 1.90 17.58 -9.40
C ILE A 150 0.76 18.62 -9.46
N ASN A 151 0.66 19.39 -10.54
CA ASN A 151 -0.32 20.46 -10.68
C ASN A 151 -1.70 19.91 -11.05
N GLU A 152 -1.76 19.03 -12.03
CA GLU A 152 -2.99 18.41 -12.53
C GLU A 152 -3.03 16.90 -12.26
N GLY A 153 -1.92 16.26 -11.89
CA GLY A 153 -1.80 14.82 -11.68
C GLY A 153 -1.57 14.01 -12.95
N GLU A 154 -1.16 14.66 -14.05
CA GLU A 154 -0.96 14.02 -15.35
C GLU A 154 0.29 13.15 -15.39
N GLN A 155 0.21 12.01 -16.08
CA GLN A 155 1.33 11.07 -16.14
C GLN A 155 2.46 11.59 -17.06
N LEU A 156 3.65 11.76 -16.50
CA LEU A 156 4.86 12.17 -17.23
C LEU A 156 5.56 10.98 -17.90
N PHE A 157 5.75 9.89 -17.16
CA PHE A 157 6.27 8.64 -17.71
C PHE A 157 5.77 7.43 -16.93
N GLY A 158 5.91 6.26 -17.56
CA GLY A 158 5.63 4.99 -16.93
C GLY A 158 4.45 4.26 -17.59
N PRO A 159 4.15 3.04 -17.14
CA PRO A 159 4.93 2.24 -16.21
C PRO A 159 6.26 1.77 -16.83
N LYS A 160 7.38 1.86 -16.11
CA LYS A 160 8.71 1.38 -16.58
C LYS A 160 9.48 0.70 -15.44
N ARG A 161 10.22 -0.37 -15.74
CA ARG A 161 10.97 -1.12 -14.71
C ARG A 161 12.34 -0.50 -14.40
N ILE A 162 12.66 -0.32 -13.12
CA ILE A 162 13.89 0.37 -12.65
C ILE A 162 15.15 -0.53 -12.59
N LYS A 163 15.31 -1.45 -13.55
CA LYS A 163 16.42 -2.44 -13.60
C LYS A 163 16.63 -3.27 -12.31
N ASN A 164 15.64 -3.31 -11.42
CA ASN A 164 15.63 -4.11 -10.22
C ASN A 164 14.24 -4.71 -10.01
N ALA A 165 14.04 -5.95 -10.46
CA ALA A 165 12.83 -6.70 -10.17
C ALA A 165 12.91 -7.30 -8.76
N GLY A 166 11.87 -7.11 -7.96
CA GLY A 166 11.76 -7.64 -6.60
C GLY A 166 10.67 -6.95 -5.80
N GLU A 167 10.58 -7.30 -4.53
CA GLU A 167 9.68 -6.69 -3.55
C GLU A 167 10.25 -5.34 -3.06
N TYR A 168 9.36 -4.42 -2.75
CA TYR A 168 9.70 -3.09 -2.22
C TYR A 168 8.85 -2.83 -0.99
N PHE A 169 9.53 -2.55 0.13
CA PHE A 169 8.92 -2.13 1.39
C PHE A 169 9.43 -0.76 1.84
N ALA A 170 10.64 -0.42 1.40
CA ALA A 170 11.28 0.85 1.68
C ALA A 170 10.72 1.92 0.75
N SER A 171 10.29 3.04 1.33
CA SER A 171 9.87 4.21 0.55
C SER A 171 11.10 4.93 -0.02
N PRO A 172 11.01 5.52 -1.23
CA PRO A 172 12.10 6.29 -1.80
C PRO A 172 12.48 7.49 -0.94
N VAL A 173 13.74 7.90 -1.02
CA VAL A 173 14.22 9.19 -0.47
C VAL A 173 14.98 9.97 -1.53
N SER A 174 14.99 11.29 -1.44
CA SER A 174 15.67 12.16 -2.40
C SER A 174 16.74 13.03 -1.75
N GLY A 175 17.79 13.31 -2.52
CA GLY A 175 18.88 14.18 -2.12
C GLY A 175 19.94 14.28 -3.22
N ASP A 176 20.59 15.45 -3.32
CA ASP A 176 21.64 15.71 -4.32
C ASP A 176 21.18 15.45 -5.77
N GLY A 177 19.96 15.87 -6.10
CA GLY A 177 19.34 15.69 -7.42
C GLY A 177 19.04 14.23 -7.80
N LYS A 178 19.04 13.31 -6.83
CA LYS A 178 18.81 11.88 -7.04
C LYS A 178 17.69 11.36 -6.17
N ILE A 179 17.10 10.24 -6.59
CA ILE A 179 16.12 9.46 -5.84
C ILE A 179 16.74 8.08 -5.58
N TYR A 180 16.74 7.66 -4.31
CA TYR A 180 17.29 6.40 -3.85
C TYR A 180 16.14 5.45 -3.49
N ILE A 181 16.12 4.28 -4.12
CA ILE A 181 15.04 3.30 -3.99
C ILE A 181 15.65 1.98 -3.56
N ALA A 182 15.28 1.48 -2.38
CA ALA A 182 15.80 0.23 -1.85
C ALA A 182 14.81 -0.92 -2.07
N GLY A 183 15.26 -1.99 -2.72
CA GLY A 183 14.50 -3.23 -2.86
C GLY A 183 14.81 -4.21 -1.71
N ALA A 184 13.84 -5.05 -1.37
CA ALA A 184 13.96 -6.10 -0.34
C ALA A 184 15.13 -7.06 -0.62
N ASN A 185 15.48 -7.23 -1.89
CA ASN A 185 16.60 -8.02 -2.37
C ASN A 185 17.99 -7.41 -2.08
N GLY A 186 18.05 -6.24 -1.44
CA GLY A 186 19.30 -5.57 -1.05
C GLY A 186 19.91 -4.69 -2.15
N LYS A 187 19.27 -4.57 -3.31
CA LYS A 187 19.68 -3.63 -4.35
C LYS A 187 19.12 -2.25 -4.06
N VAL A 188 19.96 -1.23 -4.20
CA VAL A 188 19.58 0.19 -4.12
C VAL A 188 19.75 0.80 -5.50
N VAL A 189 18.62 1.17 -6.11
CA VAL A 189 18.57 1.87 -7.39
C VAL A 189 18.68 3.37 -7.14
N VAL A 190 19.49 4.04 -7.96
CA VAL A 190 19.67 5.49 -7.94
C VAL A 190 19.13 6.04 -9.25
N LEU A 191 18.09 6.85 -9.17
CA LEU A 191 17.52 7.57 -10.30
C LEU A 191 17.96 9.03 -10.26
N ARG A 192 18.01 9.69 -11.42
CA ARG A 192 17.99 11.15 -11.48
C ARG A 192 16.61 11.65 -11.05
N SER A 193 16.56 12.74 -10.29
CA SER A 193 15.31 13.49 -10.06
C SER A 193 14.95 14.23 -11.36
N ALA A 194 14.07 13.66 -12.17
CA ALA A 194 13.70 14.18 -13.49
C ALA A 194 12.30 13.69 -13.93
N PRO A 195 11.64 14.40 -14.85
CA PRO A 195 10.35 13.99 -15.44
C PRO A 195 10.49 12.83 -16.44
N GLU A 196 11.65 12.19 -16.51
CA GLU A 196 11.91 11.00 -17.33
C GLU A 196 12.69 9.96 -16.52
N LEU A 197 12.56 8.69 -16.89
CA LEU A 197 13.30 7.63 -16.22
C LEU A 197 14.76 7.62 -16.66
N ASP A 198 15.65 8.13 -15.80
CA ASP A 198 17.11 8.02 -15.94
C ASP A 198 17.71 7.27 -14.74
N ILE A 199 18.23 6.06 -15.00
CA ILE A 199 18.83 5.19 -13.99
C ILE A 199 20.34 5.45 -13.96
N LEU A 200 20.81 6.08 -12.88
CA LEU A 200 22.21 6.46 -12.70
C LEU A 200 23.06 5.28 -12.22
N ALA A 201 22.52 4.46 -11.30
CA ALA A 201 23.23 3.32 -10.73
C ALA A 201 22.28 2.27 -10.14
N VAL A 202 22.79 1.04 -10.01
CA VAL A 202 22.17 -0.03 -9.21
C VAL A 202 23.26 -0.63 -8.34
N ASN A 203 23.14 -0.48 -7.02
CA ASN A 203 24.16 -0.87 -6.04
C ASN A 203 23.70 -2.07 -5.23
N ASP A 204 24.58 -3.06 -5.03
CA ASP A 204 24.28 -4.23 -4.21
C ASP A 204 24.77 -4.04 -2.77
N MET A 205 23.87 -4.08 -1.80
CA MET A 205 24.22 -3.98 -0.39
C MET A 205 24.66 -5.32 0.22
N GLY A 206 24.53 -6.44 -0.52
CA GLY A 206 24.90 -7.78 -0.08
C GLY A 206 24.00 -8.38 1.00
N SER A 207 22.93 -7.68 1.39
CA SER A 207 21.96 -8.11 2.39
C SER A 207 20.65 -7.35 2.19
N SER A 208 19.53 -7.99 2.55
CA SER A 208 18.18 -7.45 2.40
C SER A 208 18.01 -6.09 3.08
N VAL A 209 17.27 -5.19 2.42
CA VAL A 209 16.93 -3.84 2.89
C VAL A 209 15.41 -3.67 2.87
N LEU A 210 14.81 -3.50 4.05
CA LEU A 210 13.36 -3.32 4.19
C LEU A 210 12.98 -1.90 4.63
N GLY A 211 13.90 -1.19 5.28
CA GLY A 211 13.66 0.17 5.75
C GLY A 211 14.06 1.21 4.70
N SER A 212 13.30 2.30 4.64
CA SER A 212 13.64 3.50 3.87
C SER A 212 15.04 4.00 4.26
N PRO A 213 15.93 4.30 3.31
CA PRO A 213 17.20 4.95 3.60
C PRO A 213 17.00 6.28 4.33
N ALA A 214 17.97 6.71 5.12
CA ALA A 214 17.96 8.01 5.80
C ALA A 214 19.10 8.89 5.28
N ILE A 215 18.87 10.19 5.15
CA ILE A 215 19.88 11.16 4.71
C ILE A 215 20.17 12.13 5.85
N ALA A 216 21.44 12.21 6.25
CA ALA A 216 21.92 13.17 7.25
C ALA A 216 23.42 13.42 7.04
N ASP A 217 23.89 14.63 7.35
CA ASP A 217 25.31 15.00 7.30
C ASP A 217 26.02 14.59 6.00
N ASN A 218 25.41 14.95 4.85
CA ASN A 218 25.88 14.61 3.50
C ASN A 218 26.16 13.11 3.31
N SER A 219 25.42 12.26 4.01
CA SER A 219 25.61 10.81 4.01
C SER A 219 24.26 10.11 3.85
N LEU A 220 24.26 9.00 3.11
CA LEU A 220 23.14 8.10 2.97
C LEU A 220 23.33 6.91 3.92
N PHE A 221 22.38 6.72 4.82
CA PHE A 221 22.34 5.63 5.79
C PHE A 221 21.35 4.56 5.33
N ILE A 222 21.81 3.32 5.21
CA ILE A 222 20.99 2.19 4.77
C ILE A 222 21.06 1.08 5.82
N ARG A 223 19.92 0.76 6.43
CA ARG A 223 19.79 -0.39 7.34
C ARG A 223 19.51 -1.65 6.53
N THR A 224 20.54 -2.45 6.34
CA THR A 224 20.39 -3.85 5.89
C THR A 224 20.00 -4.74 7.07
N ARG A 225 19.56 -5.98 6.83
CA ARG A 225 19.33 -6.95 7.91
C ARG A 225 20.60 -7.21 8.74
N ALA A 226 21.77 -7.23 8.09
CA ALA A 226 23.03 -7.53 8.76
C ALA A 226 23.68 -6.32 9.47
N ALA A 227 23.64 -5.13 8.86
CA ALA A 227 24.37 -3.95 9.32
C ALA A 227 23.68 -2.61 8.97
N LEU A 228 24.11 -1.53 9.63
CA LEU A 228 23.86 -0.16 9.19
C LEU A 228 25.05 0.31 8.34
N LYS A 229 24.80 0.71 7.08
CA LYS A 229 25.83 1.21 6.17
C LYS A 229 25.72 2.72 6.02
N CYS A 230 26.86 3.41 5.93
CA CYS A 230 26.97 4.84 5.64
C CYS A 230 27.69 5.00 4.31
N ILE A 231 27.08 5.70 3.36
CA ILE A 231 27.61 5.98 2.03
C ILE A 231 27.80 7.49 1.89
N ARG A 232 28.95 7.91 1.35
CA ARG A 232 29.31 9.30 1.09
C ARG A 232 29.71 9.47 -0.37
#